data_AF-A0AAX4FWZ6-F1
#
_entry.id   AF-A0AAX4FWZ6-F1
#
_cell.length_a   1.000
_cell.length_b   1.000
_cell.length_c   1.000
_cell.angle_alpha   90.00
_cell.angle_beta   90.00
_cell.angle_gamma   90.00
#
_symmetry.space_group_name_H-M   'P 1'
#
loop_
_entity.id
_entity.type
_entity.pdbx_description
1 polymer ?
#
loop_
_entity_poly.entity_id
_entity_poly.type
_entity_poly.pdbx_seq_one_letter_code
_entity_poly.pdbx_strand_id
1 'polypeptide(L)'
;MVDNVQPPLFDWSGVEPASPMTGSDLTTIILSEAYVTKQVGLQSPGIVELSLPFSAFGESDCSVEKSPDYLIQVGIAEDDPVMVLTIPDTMFRSLNDDPNRIDLSFPLEYFSHYTDISTYYRQHPENTADNSRFKLSDSDLDAINSLEVNIERDVQPYLSRVRFMADSGNEITYLTGKIRPYYYSNSGARYTIFQEREINLNRFDASGEPLDTIEIVVEYEDALPGVGNIKLYPVVYDEGSLIYPGPDPYIDVSRSSLPHEYNYYVSIGSGSTLGKYEIWLQDTTTEEWLGYYYYDDDSDPSQFIKRNVGSSELFLWDSSTFSFDARTSPIMDEWCRQGSTWNRPADVFSYYDRQYDSYVSTSYSTGSGIIYTHTYCSGSGSS
;
A
#
# COMPACT_ATOMS: atom_id res chain seq x y z
N MET A 1 -3.54 -25.69 17.79
CA MET A 1 -4.78 -24.90 17.63
C MET A 1 -4.32 -23.49 17.80
N VAL A 2 -4.09 -22.81 16.68
CA VAL A 2 -3.57 -21.45 16.64
C VAL A 2 -4.77 -20.57 16.94
N ASP A 3 -4.68 -19.76 17.98
CA ASP A 3 -5.72 -18.80 18.30
C ASP A 3 -5.80 -17.81 17.14
N ASN A 4 -6.91 -17.87 16.41
CA ASN A 4 -7.31 -16.87 15.45
C ASN A 4 -7.46 -15.56 16.22
N VAL A 5 -6.47 -14.68 16.14
CA VAL A 5 -6.70 -13.27 16.46
C VAL A 5 -7.72 -12.80 15.44
N GLN A 6 -8.95 -12.56 15.91
CA GLN A 6 -10.02 -12.04 15.08
C GLN A 6 -9.70 -10.58 14.76
N PRO A 7 -9.63 -10.13 13.49
CA PRO A 7 -9.78 -8.72 13.20
C PRO A 7 -11.10 -8.24 13.83
N PRO A 8 -11.07 -7.23 14.71
CA PRO A 8 -12.30 -6.70 15.27
C PRO A 8 -13.15 -6.09 14.17
N LEU A 9 -14.48 -6.26 14.27
CA LEU A 9 -15.39 -5.53 13.40
C LEU A 9 -15.39 -4.07 13.82
N PHE A 10 -14.96 -3.21 12.90
CA PHE A 10 -14.75 -1.80 13.15
C PHE A 10 -16.05 -1.01 13.10
N ASP A 11 -16.26 -0.19 14.14
CA ASP A 11 -17.32 0.82 14.12
C ASP A 11 -16.80 2.09 13.45
N TRP A 12 -17.05 2.20 12.15
CA TRP A 12 -16.72 3.38 11.36
C TRP A 12 -17.69 4.56 11.59
N SER A 13 -18.63 4.46 12.54
CA SER A 13 -19.58 5.53 12.79
C SER A 13 -18.91 6.78 13.35
N GLY A 14 -19.19 7.92 12.73
CA GLY A 14 -18.57 9.20 13.10
C GLY A 14 -17.14 9.39 12.58
N VAL A 15 -16.68 8.49 11.70
CA VAL A 15 -15.36 8.53 11.08
C VAL A 15 -15.49 8.91 9.61
N GLU A 16 -14.86 10.01 9.22
CA GLU A 16 -14.86 10.48 7.83
C GLU A 16 -13.75 9.78 7.02
N PRO A 17 -13.96 9.54 5.72
CA PRO A 17 -12.94 8.98 4.85
C PRO A 17 -11.80 9.99 4.61
N ALA A 18 -10.61 9.46 4.34
CA ALA A 18 -9.43 10.22 3.96
C ALA A 18 -9.73 11.08 2.71
N SER A 19 -9.21 12.30 2.73
CA SER A 19 -9.24 13.17 1.55
C SER A 19 -7.97 12.97 0.72
N PRO A 20 -8.03 13.08 -0.62
CA PRO A 20 -6.82 13.07 -1.44
C PRO A 20 -5.82 14.13 -0.97
N MET A 21 -4.55 13.77 -0.95
CA MET A 21 -3.44 14.68 -0.67
C MET A 21 -3.44 15.81 -1.68
N THR A 22 -3.11 17.02 -1.22
CA THR A 22 -3.13 18.20 -2.08
C THR A 22 -1.73 18.53 -2.58
N GLY A 23 -1.62 19.40 -3.59
CA GLY A 23 -0.32 19.73 -4.19
C GLY A 23 0.73 20.29 -3.23
N SER A 24 0.35 20.81 -2.06
CA SER A 24 1.30 21.23 -1.01
C SER A 24 1.90 20.09 -0.19
N ASP A 25 1.38 18.87 -0.35
CA ASP A 25 1.84 17.67 0.36
C ASP A 25 2.59 16.71 -0.57
N LEU A 26 2.80 17.12 -1.83
CA LEU A 26 3.33 16.32 -2.92
C LEU A 26 4.55 17.00 -3.54
N THR A 27 5.58 16.21 -3.78
CA THR A 27 6.74 16.60 -4.57
C THR A 27 6.55 16.07 -5.99
N THR A 28 6.55 16.96 -6.96
CA THR A 28 6.46 16.60 -8.39
C THR A 28 7.79 16.80 -9.11
N ILE A 29 8.34 15.72 -9.67
CA ILE A 29 9.62 15.71 -10.38
C ILE A 29 9.36 15.49 -11.87
N ILE A 30 9.69 16.48 -12.69
CA ILE A 30 9.53 16.47 -14.15
C ILE A 30 10.91 16.33 -14.81
N LEU A 31 11.07 15.25 -15.56
CA LEU A 31 12.33 14.89 -16.21
C LEU A 31 12.11 14.70 -17.71
N SER A 32 13.14 14.92 -18.53
CA SER A 32 13.08 14.49 -19.93
C SER A 32 12.94 12.97 -20.01
N GLU A 33 12.09 12.48 -20.92
CA GLU A 33 11.96 11.04 -21.18
C GLU A 33 13.31 10.43 -21.59
N ALA A 34 14.10 11.18 -22.35
CA ALA A 34 15.44 10.79 -22.77
C ALA A 34 16.42 10.59 -21.59
N TYR A 35 16.27 11.35 -20.49
CA TYR A 35 17.03 11.12 -19.28
C TYR A 35 16.56 9.84 -18.58
N VAL A 36 15.26 9.72 -18.31
CA VAL A 36 14.67 8.57 -17.61
C VAL A 36 15.03 7.26 -18.31
N THR A 37 14.86 7.21 -19.64
CA THR A 37 15.18 6.03 -20.47
C THR A 37 16.64 5.60 -20.32
N LYS A 38 17.57 6.53 -20.10
CA LYS A 38 19.00 6.20 -19.87
C LYS A 38 19.27 5.68 -18.46
N GLN A 39 18.43 6.03 -17.49
CA GLN A 39 18.55 5.58 -16.11
C GLN A 39 17.87 4.24 -15.86
N VAL A 40 16.91 3.84 -16.71
CA VAL A 40 16.22 2.55 -16.57
C VAL A 40 17.21 1.39 -16.67
N GLY A 41 17.22 0.53 -15.66
CA GLY A 41 17.99 -0.71 -15.73
C GLY A 41 19.49 -0.56 -15.47
N LEU A 42 19.97 0.60 -15.02
CA LEU A 42 21.39 0.78 -14.68
C LEU A 42 21.85 -0.13 -13.54
N GLN A 43 20.97 -0.35 -12.55
CA GLN A 43 21.22 -1.28 -11.44
C GLN A 43 20.26 -2.48 -11.47
N SER A 44 18.98 -2.23 -11.73
CA SER A 44 17.93 -3.27 -11.74
C SER A 44 16.97 -3.07 -12.92
N PRO A 45 16.69 -4.10 -13.76
CA PRO A 45 15.79 -3.97 -14.91
C PRO A 45 14.42 -3.42 -14.51
N GLY A 46 13.96 -2.36 -15.18
CA GLY A 46 12.67 -1.74 -14.91
C GLY A 46 12.65 -0.73 -13.74
N ILE A 47 13.78 -0.48 -13.08
CA ILE A 47 13.94 0.58 -12.09
C ILE A 47 14.63 1.79 -12.72
N VAL A 48 14.09 2.98 -12.44
CA VAL A 48 14.68 4.29 -12.76
C VAL A 48 15.53 4.74 -11.59
N GLU A 49 16.82 4.95 -11.83
CA GLU A 49 17.75 5.51 -10.84
C GLU A 49 17.89 7.02 -11.06
N LEU A 50 17.26 7.82 -10.21
CA LEU A 50 17.38 9.28 -10.23
C LEU A 50 18.55 9.70 -9.35
N SER A 51 19.59 10.25 -9.95
CA SER A 51 20.75 10.73 -9.20
C SER A 51 21.20 12.09 -9.75
N LEU A 52 20.50 13.17 -9.36
CA LEU A 52 20.74 14.53 -9.86
C LEU A 52 20.89 15.55 -8.73
N PRO A 53 21.90 16.45 -8.76
CA PRO A 53 21.97 17.54 -7.79
C PRO A 53 20.77 18.48 -7.96
N PHE A 54 20.32 19.14 -6.88
CA PHE A 54 19.21 20.10 -6.97
C PHE A 54 19.45 21.22 -7.98
N SER A 55 20.70 21.58 -8.24
CA SER A 55 21.08 22.54 -9.28
C SER A 55 20.68 22.14 -10.70
N ALA A 56 20.38 20.85 -10.94
CA ALA A 56 19.85 20.37 -12.20
C ALA A 56 18.39 20.80 -12.45
N PHE A 57 17.70 21.37 -11.46
CA PHE A 57 16.29 21.77 -11.52
C PHE A 57 16.09 23.30 -11.53
N GLY A 58 17.18 24.07 -11.64
CA GLY A 58 17.11 25.53 -11.79
C GLY A 58 16.73 26.29 -10.51
N GLU A 59 16.41 25.58 -9.44
CA GLU A 59 16.07 26.11 -8.13
C GLU A 59 17.33 26.24 -7.26
N SER A 60 17.55 27.43 -6.69
CA SER A 60 18.75 27.71 -5.89
C SER A 60 18.58 27.42 -4.39
N ASP A 61 17.36 27.14 -3.92
CA ASP A 61 17.03 26.95 -2.49
C ASP A 61 16.26 25.65 -2.20
N CYS A 62 16.40 24.64 -3.07
CA CYS A 62 15.85 23.30 -2.82
C CYS A 62 16.74 22.50 -1.88
N SER A 63 16.10 21.81 -0.94
CA SER A 63 16.69 20.76 -0.12
C SER A 63 15.66 19.67 0.15
N VAL A 64 16.11 18.50 0.57
CA VAL A 64 15.22 17.39 0.96
C VAL A 64 14.25 17.82 2.07
N GLU A 65 14.78 18.50 3.08
CA GLU A 65 14.03 18.99 4.26
C GLU A 65 12.90 19.95 3.89
N LYS A 66 13.05 20.71 2.80
CA LYS A 66 12.05 21.67 2.35
C LYS A 66 10.97 21.06 1.48
N SER A 67 11.20 19.86 0.93
CA SER A 67 10.33 19.13 0.00
C SER A 67 9.73 20.04 -1.09
N PRO A 68 10.44 20.22 -2.22
CA PRO A 68 9.99 21.15 -3.25
C PRO A 68 8.72 20.62 -3.94
N ASP A 69 7.66 21.43 -3.96
CA ASP A 69 6.42 21.12 -4.68
C ASP A 69 6.69 20.72 -6.15
N TYR A 70 7.67 21.38 -6.80
CA TYR A 70 8.04 21.14 -8.20
C TYR A 70 9.54 21.14 -8.44
N LEU A 71 9.98 20.16 -9.21
CA LEU A 71 11.36 20.00 -9.66
C LEU A 71 11.38 19.70 -11.15
N ILE A 72 11.68 20.71 -11.96
CA ILE A 72 11.70 20.58 -13.43
C ILE A 72 13.15 20.57 -13.91
N GLN A 73 13.56 19.49 -14.59
CA GLN A 73 14.91 19.38 -15.12
C GLN A 73 15.21 20.53 -16.09
N VAL A 74 16.32 21.23 -15.84
CA VAL A 74 16.78 22.32 -16.71
C VAL A 74 17.15 21.77 -18.08
N GLY A 75 16.73 22.47 -19.13
CA GLY A 75 17.12 22.19 -20.51
C GLY A 75 16.19 21.23 -21.25
N ILE A 76 15.00 20.91 -20.71
CA ILE A 76 13.90 20.30 -21.46
C ILE A 76 13.39 21.33 -22.47
N ALA A 77 13.32 20.98 -23.78
CA ALA A 77 12.67 21.83 -24.77
C ALA A 77 11.14 21.78 -24.64
N GLU A 78 10.42 22.82 -25.09
CA GLU A 78 8.95 22.89 -24.95
C GLU A 78 8.20 21.73 -25.62
N ASP A 79 8.78 21.15 -26.68
CA ASP A 79 8.24 20.05 -27.47
C ASP A 79 8.88 18.68 -27.16
N ASP A 80 9.79 18.63 -26.19
CA ASP A 80 10.39 17.36 -25.75
C ASP A 80 9.42 16.58 -24.86
N PRO A 81 9.31 15.26 -25.04
CA PRO A 81 8.51 14.42 -24.16
C PRO A 81 9.12 14.36 -22.75
N VAL A 82 8.23 14.33 -21.77
CA VAL A 82 8.59 14.33 -20.34
C VAL A 82 8.00 13.13 -19.62
N MET A 83 8.68 12.72 -18.56
CA MET A 83 8.20 11.74 -17.60
C MET A 83 8.10 12.41 -16.24
N VAL A 84 7.00 12.18 -15.55
CA VAL A 84 6.63 12.86 -14.31
C VAL A 84 6.50 11.84 -13.20
N LEU A 85 7.19 12.08 -12.08
CA LEU A 85 7.02 11.34 -10.83
C LEU A 85 6.41 12.27 -9.79
N THR A 86 5.21 11.95 -9.33
CA THR A 86 4.53 12.67 -8.25
C THR A 86 4.45 11.76 -7.04
N ILE A 87 5.07 12.15 -5.93
CA ILE A 87 5.12 11.37 -4.69
C ILE A 87 4.83 12.25 -3.46
N PRO A 88 4.35 11.68 -2.36
CA PRO A 88 4.17 12.42 -1.12
C PRO A 88 5.50 12.98 -0.61
N ASP A 89 5.48 14.18 -0.07
CA ASP A 89 6.65 14.81 0.54
C ASP A 89 7.28 13.96 1.63
N THR A 90 6.44 13.28 2.41
CA THR A 90 6.87 12.33 3.44
C THR A 90 7.65 11.16 2.83
N MET A 91 7.18 10.62 1.70
CA MET A 91 7.89 9.58 0.96
C MET A 91 9.19 10.10 0.35
N PHE A 92 9.17 11.29 -0.26
CA PHE A 92 10.36 11.94 -0.81
C PHE A 92 11.44 12.10 0.26
N ARG A 93 11.09 12.63 1.44
CA ARG A 93 12.03 12.79 2.57
C ARG A 93 12.50 11.46 3.13
N SER A 94 11.61 10.49 3.28
CA SER A 94 11.91 9.18 3.86
C SER A 94 12.88 8.36 3.00
N LEU A 95 12.75 8.46 1.67
CA LEU A 95 13.52 7.64 0.74
C LEU A 95 14.77 8.33 0.16
N ASN A 96 14.95 9.63 0.40
CA ASN A 96 16.04 10.43 -0.14
C ASN A 96 17.06 10.83 0.94
N ASP A 97 18.07 9.99 1.14
CA ASP A 97 19.05 10.16 2.22
C ASP A 97 20.00 11.37 2.02
N ASP A 98 20.33 11.75 0.77
CA ASP A 98 21.29 12.84 0.51
C ASP A 98 20.60 14.21 0.53
N PRO A 99 20.94 15.11 1.47
CA PRO A 99 20.26 16.40 1.62
C PRO A 99 20.49 17.38 0.46
N ASN A 100 21.46 17.13 -0.43
CA ASN A 100 21.89 18.09 -1.47
C ASN A 100 21.53 17.65 -2.89
N ARG A 101 20.91 16.48 -3.06
CA ARG A 101 20.55 15.97 -4.36
C ARG A 101 19.33 15.06 -4.26
N ILE A 102 18.74 14.80 -5.42
CA ILE A 102 17.78 13.72 -5.58
C ILE A 102 18.59 12.44 -5.80
N ASP A 103 18.44 11.49 -4.89
CA ASP A 103 18.94 10.13 -4.99
C ASP A 103 17.78 9.17 -4.66
N LEU A 104 16.97 8.91 -5.69
CA LEU A 104 15.73 8.14 -5.58
C LEU A 104 15.75 7.03 -6.62
N SER A 105 15.19 5.89 -6.26
CA SER A 105 15.02 4.78 -7.18
C SER A 105 13.59 4.26 -7.11
N PHE A 106 12.92 4.18 -8.25
CA PHE A 106 11.53 3.76 -8.34
C PHE A 106 11.29 2.89 -9.58
N PRO A 107 10.34 1.95 -9.54
CA PRO A 107 9.84 1.28 -10.72
C PRO A 107 9.44 2.27 -11.82
N LEU A 108 9.77 1.96 -13.08
CA LEU A 108 9.43 2.79 -14.23
C LEU A 108 7.92 3.05 -14.36
N GLU A 109 7.10 2.11 -13.90
CA GLU A 109 5.64 2.22 -13.90
C GLU A 109 5.10 3.33 -12.99
N TYR A 110 5.94 3.97 -12.16
CA TYR A 110 5.54 5.10 -11.31
C TYR A 110 5.71 6.46 -12.00
N PHE A 111 6.22 6.45 -13.23
CA PHE A 111 6.44 7.66 -14.01
C PHE A 111 5.36 7.78 -15.08
N SER A 112 4.56 8.84 -15.00
CA SER A 112 3.53 9.15 -16.00
C SER A 112 4.19 9.80 -17.23
N HIS A 113 3.79 9.40 -18.42
CA HIS A 113 4.33 9.88 -19.69
C HIS A 113 3.49 11.02 -20.28
N TYR A 114 4.14 12.09 -20.73
CA TYR A 114 3.51 13.19 -21.42
C TYR A 114 4.28 13.52 -22.70
N THR A 115 3.54 13.85 -23.77
CA THR A 115 4.13 14.20 -25.06
C THR A 115 5.01 15.44 -25.03
N ASP A 116 4.74 16.33 -24.08
CA ASP A 116 5.43 17.59 -23.87
C ASP A 116 4.99 18.22 -22.53
N ILE A 117 5.76 19.19 -22.04
CA ILE A 117 5.48 19.88 -20.76
C ILE A 117 4.18 20.69 -20.79
N SER A 118 3.79 21.22 -21.96
CA SER A 118 2.55 22.01 -22.09
C SER A 118 1.32 21.11 -21.97
N THR A 119 1.40 19.87 -22.44
CA THR A 119 0.35 18.87 -22.31
C THR A 119 0.17 18.46 -20.85
N TYR A 120 1.25 18.26 -20.10
CA TYR A 120 1.19 18.06 -18.66
C TYR A 120 0.45 19.20 -17.95
N TYR A 121 0.88 20.45 -18.15
CA TYR A 121 0.25 21.63 -17.54
C TYR A 121 -1.22 21.83 -17.89
N ARG A 122 -1.63 21.45 -19.09
CA ARG A 122 -3.04 21.55 -19.51
C ARG A 122 -3.93 20.55 -18.77
N GLN A 123 -3.38 19.39 -18.42
CA GLN A 123 -4.07 18.35 -17.68
C GLN A 123 -4.02 18.59 -16.17
N HIS A 124 -3.00 19.32 -15.71
CA HIS A 124 -2.73 19.63 -14.30
C HIS A 124 -2.61 21.15 -14.10
N PRO A 125 -3.69 21.92 -14.34
CA PRO A 125 -3.65 23.38 -14.29
C PRO A 125 -3.30 23.95 -12.91
N GLU A 126 -3.60 23.21 -11.84
CA GLU A 126 -3.18 23.52 -10.47
C GLU A 126 -1.66 23.55 -10.30
N ASN A 127 -0.95 22.88 -11.20
CA ASN A 127 0.51 22.81 -11.23
C ASN A 127 1.14 23.88 -12.15
N THR A 128 0.33 24.82 -12.67
CA THR A 128 0.81 25.96 -13.47
C THR A 128 1.19 27.14 -12.58
N ALA A 129 2.40 27.10 -12.02
CA ALA A 129 3.11 28.18 -11.33
C ALA A 129 2.30 29.47 -11.04
N ASP A 130 1.70 29.54 -9.85
CA ASP A 130 1.42 30.82 -9.18
C ASP A 130 2.01 30.75 -7.76
N ASN A 131 3.04 31.56 -7.52
CA ASN A 131 3.87 31.60 -6.30
C ASN A 131 3.07 32.13 -5.10
N SER A 132 2.29 31.24 -4.50
CA SER A 132 0.87 31.43 -4.23
C SER A 132 0.38 30.63 -3.03
N ARG A 133 1.17 30.54 -1.94
CA ARG A 133 0.71 30.51 -0.53
C ARG A 133 0.79 29.20 0.29
N PHE A 134 0.83 29.50 1.60
CA PHE A 134 0.42 28.78 2.81
C PHE A 134 1.16 27.49 3.17
N LYS A 135 2.18 27.66 4.03
CA LYS A 135 2.62 26.62 4.97
C LYS A 135 1.50 26.30 5.94
N LEU A 136 1.05 25.05 5.96
CA LEU A 136 0.39 24.49 7.13
C LEU A 136 1.44 24.37 8.25
N SER A 137 1.07 24.77 9.47
CA SER A 137 1.88 24.59 10.66
C SER A 137 1.68 23.18 11.22
N ASP A 138 2.74 22.61 11.81
CA ASP A 138 2.82 21.27 12.44
C ASP A 138 1.84 21.06 13.64
N SER A 139 0.80 21.87 13.79
CA SER A 139 -0.08 21.93 14.96
C SER A 139 -1.43 21.22 14.80
N ASP A 140 -1.70 20.57 13.67
CA ASP A 140 -2.99 19.89 13.43
C ASP A 140 -2.90 18.35 13.50
N LEU A 141 -1.78 17.79 13.98
CA LEU A 141 -1.53 16.34 14.07
C LEU A 141 -2.01 15.66 15.37
N ASP A 142 -2.56 16.41 16.33
CA ASP A 142 -3.01 15.87 17.62
C ASP A 142 -4.53 15.68 17.68
N ALA A 143 -5.00 14.65 16.98
CA ALA A 143 -6.20 13.86 17.29
C ALA A 143 -6.23 12.74 16.23
N ILE A 144 -5.90 11.49 16.57
CA ILE A 144 -6.90 10.48 16.92
C ILE A 144 -6.14 9.37 17.67
N ASN A 145 -6.16 9.42 18.99
CA ASN A 145 -5.82 8.28 19.85
C ASN A 145 -7.07 7.99 20.68
N SER A 146 -8.11 7.45 20.05
CA SER A 146 -9.22 6.74 20.70
C SER A 146 -10.25 6.24 19.68
N LEU A 147 -9.84 5.30 18.84
CA LEU A 147 -10.77 4.45 18.09
C LEU A 147 -10.59 2.99 18.55
N GLU A 148 -10.74 2.75 19.84
CA GLU A 148 -10.99 1.39 20.35
C GLU A 148 -12.50 1.24 20.60
N VAL A 149 -13.24 0.87 19.54
CA VAL A 149 -14.57 0.31 19.70
C VAL A 149 -14.63 -1.01 18.94
N ASN A 150 -14.21 -2.07 19.62
CA ASN A 150 -14.40 -3.43 19.14
C ASN A 150 -15.86 -3.82 19.36
N ILE A 151 -16.59 -4.11 18.28
CA ILE A 151 -17.92 -4.72 18.43
C ILE A 151 -17.73 -6.22 18.66
N GLU A 152 -17.97 -6.69 19.89
CA GLU A 152 -18.12 -8.12 20.14
C GLU A 152 -19.34 -8.64 19.38
N ARG A 153 -19.09 -9.40 18.30
CA ARG A 153 -20.11 -10.21 17.62
C ARG A 153 -19.72 -11.68 17.77
N ASP A 154 -20.70 -12.56 17.93
CA ASP A 154 -20.48 -14.02 17.83
C ASP A 154 -20.16 -14.36 16.36
N VAL A 155 -18.88 -14.24 15.97
CA VAL A 155 -18.43 -14.42 14.58
C VAL A 155 -17.85 -15.81 14.37
N GLN A 156 -18.20 -16.44 13.25
CA GLN A 156 -17.48 -17.60 12.71
C GLN A 156 -16.50 -17.13 11.62
N PRO A 157 -15.17 -17.14 11.89
CA PRO A 157 -14.17 -16.71 10.91
C PRO A 157 -13.78 -17.88 9.98
N TYR A 158 -13.63 -17.56 8.69
CA TYR A 158 -13.10 -18.47 7.67
C TYR A 158 -11.97 -17.78 6.93
N LEU A 159 -10.85 -18.47 6.74
CA LEU A 159 -9.58 -17.87 6.33
C LEU A 159 -8.83 -18.70 5.29
N SER A 160 -8.22 -18.03 4.31
CA SER A 160 -7.18 -18.57 3.44
C SER A 160 -5.98 -17.63 3.40
N ARG A 161 -4.76 -18.18 3.42
CA ARG A 161 -3.50 -17.41 3.41
C ARG A 161 -2.46 -18.02 2.47
N VAL A 162 -1.78 -17.18 1.70
CA VAL A 162 -0.59 -17.55 0.93
C VAL A 162 0.59 -16.78 1.50
N ARG A 163 1.65 -17.49 1.91
CA ARG A 163 2.79 -16.89 2.63
C ARG A 163 4.09 -17.03 1.86
N PHE A 164 4.78 -15.90 1.72
CA PHE A 164 6.11 -15.80 1.14
C PHE A 164 7.08 -15.28 2.20
N MET A 165 8.17 -16.00 2.45
CA MET A 165 9.13 -15.70 3.52
C MET A 165 10.48 -15.32 2.94
N ALA A 166 11.07 -14.26 3.48
CA ALA A 166 12.39 -13.82 3.07
C ALA A 166 13.46 -14.68 3.71
N ASP A 167 14.48 -15.03 2.94
CA ASP A 167 15.64 -15.77 3.45
C ASP A 167 16.34 -14.98 4.57
N SER A 168 17.12 -15.68 5.42
CA SER A 168 17.72 -15.09 6.64
C SER A 168 18.61 -13.88 6.40
N GLY A 169 19.14 -13.69 5.19
CA GLY A 169 20.00 -12.55 4.82
C GLY A 169 19.30 -11.40 4.11
N ASN A 170 17.99 -11.51 3.86
CA ASN A 170 17.22 -10.49 3.16
C ASN A 170 16.54 -9.58 4.18
N GLU A 171 17.06 -8.36 4.31
CA GLU A 171 16.53 -7.30 5.17
C GLU A 171 15.76 -6.31 4.29
N ILE A 172 14.50 -6.63 4.02
CA ILE A 172 13.64 -5.81 3.17
C ILE A 172 13.13 -4.62 3.98
N THR A 173 13.51 -3.40 3.63
CA THR A 173 13.11 -2.18 4.36
C THR A 173 12.04 -1.38 3.63
N TYR A 174 11.73 -1.73 2.39
CA TYR A 174 10.64 -1.11 1.64
C TYR A 174 9.93 -2.15 0.78
N LEU A 175 8.60 -2.08 0.75
CA LEU A 175 7.75 -2.91 -0.07
C LEU A 175 6.69 -2.03 -0.71
N THR A 176 6.48 -2.21 -2.00
CA THR A 176 5.37 -1.57 -2.70
C THR A 176 4.68 -2.57 -3.60
N GLY A 177 3.39 -2.36 -3.83
CA GLY A 177 2.53 -3.37 -4.41
C GLY A 177 1.15 -2.86 -4.75
N LYS A 178 0.29 -3.80 -5.11
CA LYS A 178 -1.08 -3.52 -5.52
C LYS A 178 -2.05 -4.33 -4.68
N ILE A 179 -3.13 -3.69 -4.26
CA ILE A 179 -4.31 -4.35 -3.72
C ILE A 179 -5.49 -4.07 -4.64
N ARG A 180 -6.26 -5.11 -4.93
CA ARG A 180 -7.30 -5.08 -5.96
C ARG A 180 -8.63 -5.51 -5.39
N PRO A 181 -9.44 -4.59 -4.87
CA PRO A 181 -10.83 -4.86 -4.60
C PRO A 181 -11.53 -5.40 -5.86
N TYR A 182 -12.13 -6.59 -5.76
CA TYR A 182 -12.90 -7.22 -6.83
C TYR A 182 -14.38 -7.35 -6.51
N TYR A 183 -15.18 -7.59 -7.55
CA TYR A 183 -16.53 -8.14 -7.37
C TYR A 183 -16.46 -9.55 -6.79
N TYR A 184 -17.29 -9.82 -5.80
CA TYR A 184 -17.57 -11.17 -5.31
C TYR A 184 -19.03 -11.50 -5.56
N SER A 185 -19.32 -12.78 -5.74
CA SER A 185 -20.69 -13.27 -5.76
C SER A 185 -21.11 -13.66 -4.35
N ASN A 186 -22.27 -13.17 -3.89
CA ASN A 186 -22.90 -13.65 -2.66
C ASN A 186 -24.43 -13.78 -2.78
N SER A 187 -25.01 -14.76 -2.10
CA SER A 187 -26.45 -15.00 -2.02
C SER A 187 -27.08 -14.67 -0.65
N GLY A 188 -26.32 -14.24 0.36
CA GLY A 188 -26.87 -13.86 1.68
C GLY A 188 -26.46 -12.46 2.15
N ALA A 189 -26.85 -12.11 3.38
CA ALA A 189 -26.64 -10.80 4.01
C ALA A 189 -25.99 -10.95 5.41
N ARG A 190 -25.41 -9.89 5.99
CA ARG A 190 -24.83 -9.86 7.35
C ARG A 190 -23.50 -10.61 7.49
N TYR A 191 -22.52 -10.13 6.74
CA TYR A 191 -21.16 -10.64 6.77
C TYR A 191 -20.17 -9.49 6.54
N THR A 192 -18.93 -9.75 6.92
CA THR A 192 -17.77 -8.94 6.54
C THR A 192 -16.77 -9.82 5.81
N ILE A 193 -16.15 -9.28 4.77
CA ILE A 193 -15.05 -9.94 4.07
C ILE A 193 -13.84 -9.04 4.18
N PHE A 194 -12.70 -9.63 4.44
CA PHE A 194 -11.42 -8.96 4.39
C PHE A 194 -10.60 -9.55 3.24
N GLN A 195 -10.01 -8.67 2.41
CA GLN A 195 -8.96 -9.03 1.47
C GLN A 195 -7.73 -8.22 1.83
N GLU A 196 -6.61 -8.89 2.09
CA GLU A 196 -5.50 -8.22 2.75
C GLU A 196 -4.15 -8.53 2.11
N ARG A 197 -3.23 -7.60 2.35
CA ARG A 197 -1.78 -7.81 2.24
C ARG A 197 -1.23 -7.72 3.66
N GLU A 198 -0.85 -8.85 4.25
CA GLU A 198 -0.21 -8.88 5.57
C GLU A 198 1.30 -8.89 5.39
N ILE A 199 1.94 -7.86 5.92
CA ILE A 199 3.36 -7.60 5.83
C ILE A 199 3.92 -7.88 7.22
N ASN A 200 4.37 -9.12 7.44
CA ASN A 200 4.89 -9.49 8.75
C ASN A 200 6.34 -9.06 8.89
N LEU A 201 6.65 -8.43 10.01
CA LEU A 201 7.96 -7.88 10.29
C LEU A 201 8.88 -8.93 10.94
N ASN A 202 10.09 -8.54 11.32
CA ASN A 202 11.14 -9.48 11.68
C ASN A 202 11.09 -10.04 13.11
N ARG A 203 10.15 -9.58 13.94
CA ARG A 203 9.88 -10.13 15.28
C ARG A 203 8.88 -11.29 15.21
N PHE A 204 9.27 -12.46 15.72
CA PHE A 204 8.44 -13.67 15.75
C PHE A 204 8.45 -14.32 17.13
N ASP A 205 7.34 -14.95 17.47
CA ASP A 205 7.23 -15.75 18.68
C ASP A 205 7.94 -17.11 18.56
N ALA A 206 7.91 -17.90 19.64
CA ALA A 206 8.52 -19.24 19.66
C ALA A 206 7.85 -20.26 18.73
N SER A 207 6.64 -19.97 18.24
CA SER A 207 5.90 -20.82 17.30
C SER A 207 6.15 -20.45 15.83
N GLY A 208 6.84 -19.34 15.58
CA GLY A 208 7.10 -18.81 14.24
C GLY A 208 5.97 -17.93 13.69
N GLU A 209 5.06 -17.49 14.56
CA GLU A 209 4.03 -16.51 14.23
C GLU A 209 4.59 -15.09 14.45
N PRO A 210 4.18 -14.13 13.62
CA PRO A 210 4.72 -12.79 13.70
C PRO A 210 4.17 -12.07 14.93
N LEU A 211 5.04 -11.35 15.63
CA LEU A 211 4.61 -10.46 16.70
C LEU A 211 4.07 -9.16 16.12
N ASP A 212 4.68 -8.70 15.02
CA ASP A 212 4.32 -7.45 14.37
C ASP A 212 3.93 -7.65 12.91
N THR A 213 2.86 -6.98 12.52
CA THR A 213 2.30 -7.07 11.16
C THR A 213 1.71 -5.75 10.76
N ILE A 214 2.00 -5.33 9.53
CA ILE A 214 1.26 -4.24 8.87
C ILE A 214 0.30 -4.91 7.88
N GLU A 215 -1.00 -4.66 7.98
CA GLU A 215 -1.97 -5.16 7.01
C GLU A 215 -2.50 -4.00 6.18
N ILE A 216 -2.55 -4.17 4.86
CA ILE A 216 -3.35 -3.32 3.97
C ILE A 216 -4.66 -4.07 3.72
N VAL A 217 -5.76 -3.54 4.22
CA VAL A 217 -7.04 -4.25 4.34
C VAL A 217 -8.08 -3.63 3.41
N VAL A 218 -8.74 -4.47 2.63
CA VAL A 218 -10.00 -4.14 1.96
C VAL A 218 -11.13 -4.84 2.69
N GLU A 219 -11.96 -4.07 3.37
CA GLU A 219 -13.11 -4.54 4.12
C GLU A 219 -14.39 -4.34 3.31
N TYR A 220 -15.14 -5.42 3.10
CA TYR A 220 -16.48 -5.39 2.54
C TYR A 220 -17.51 -5.66 3.64
N GLU A 221 -18.27 -4.66 4.02
CA GLU A 221 -19.23 -4.77 5.12
C GLU A 221 -20.68 -4.77 4.60
N ASP A 222 -21.29 -5.94 4.41
CA ASP A 222 -22.62 -6.08 3.79
C ASP A 222 -23.69 -6.49 4.81
N ALA A 223 -24.41 -5.51 5.35
CA ALA A 223 -25.63 -5.77 6.15
C ALA A 223 -26.81 -6.29 5.31
N LEU A 224 -26.84 -5.94 4.02
CA LEU A 224 -27.76 -6.44 2.99
C LEU A 224 -26.93 -6.91 1.77
N PRO A 225 -27.39 -7.91 0.99
CA PRO A 225 -26.58 -8.51 -0.07
C PRO A 225 -26.19 -7.46 -1.13
N GLY A 226 -24.90 -7.16 -1.26
CA GLY A 226 -24.37 -6.25 -2.28
C GLY A 226 -24.69 -4.76 -2.08
N VAL A 227 -25.08 -4.33 -0.88
CA VAL A 227 -25.47 -2.93 -0.57
C VAL A 227 -24.52 -2.25 0.43
N GLY A 228 -23.52 -2.96 0.95
CA GLY A 228 -22.61 -2.46 1.98
C GLY A 228 -21.47 -1.59 1.49
N ASN A 229 -20.74 -0.97 2.40
CA ASN A 229 -19.60 -0.11 2.06
C ASN A 229 -18.34 -0.96 1.87
N ILE A 230 -17.39 -0.43 1.10
CA ILE A 230 -16.06 -1.02 0.94
C ILE A 230 -15.05 -0.01 1.42
N LYS A 231 -14.18 -0.42 2.33
CA LYS A 231 -13.18 0.46 2.93
C LYS A 231 -11.80 -0.11 2.67
N LEU A 232 -10.84 0.75 2.33
CA LEU A 232 -9.43 0.41 2.23
C LEU A 232 -8.67 1.15 3.32
N TYR A 233 -7.92 0.45 4.16
CA TYR A 233 -7.15 1.06 5.23
C TYR A 233 -5.96 0.18 5.63
N PRO A 234 -4.89 0.79 6.17
CA PRO A 234 -3.87 0.04 6.86
C PRO A 234 -4.22 -0.17 8.33
N VAL A 235 -3.69 -1.25 8.90
CA VAL A 235 -3.66 -1.50 10.35
C VAL A 235 -2.29 -2.04 10.73
N VAL A 236 -1.81 -1.68 11.93
CA VAL A 236 -0.55 -2.20 12.49
C VAL A 236 -0.89 -3.04 13.71
N TYR A 237 -0.31 -4.23 13.78
CA TYR A 237 -0.25 -5.03 14.99
C TYR A 237 1.17 -4.93 15.55
N ASP A 238 1.30 -4.55 16.81
CA ASP A 238 2.55 -4.57 17.58
C ASP A 238 2.34 -5.44 18.83
N GLU A 239 3.09 -6.53 18.93
CA GLU A 239 2.90 -7.57 19.95
C GLU A 239 1.46 -8.09 20.03
N GLY A 240 0.76 -8.12 18.89
CA GLY A 240 -0.66 -8.50 18.80
C GLY A 240 -1.65 -7.43 19.26
N SER A 241 -1.19 -6.25 19.66
CA SER A 241 -2.04 -5.08 19.92
C SER A 241 -2.37 -4.38 18.62
N LEU A 242 -3.66 -4.12 18.37
CA LEU A 242 -4.12 -3.47 17.16
C LEU A 242 -3.97 -1.95 17.26
N ILE A 243 -3.43 -1.34 16.21
CA ILE A 243 -3.09 0.08 16.14
C ILE A 243 -3.54 0.62 14.77
N TYR A 244 -4.19 1.78 14.78
CA TYR A 244 -4.49 2.51 13.55
C TYR A 244 -3.40 3.55 13.32
N PRO A 245 -2.62 3.41 12.24
CA PRO A 245 -1.58 4.37 11.94
C PRO A 245 -2.20 5.67 11.39
N GLY A 246 -1.65 6.82 11.77
CA GLY A 246 -2.00 8.13 11.19
C GLY A 246 -3.34 8.74 11.60
N PRO A 247 -3.62 9.99 11.15
CA PRO A 247 -4.83 10.74 11.48
C PRO A 247 -6.03 10.35 10.62
N ASP A 248 -5.80 9.91 9.38
CA ASP A 248 -6.86 9.52 8.47
C ASP A 248 -7.10 8.01 8.59
N PRO A 249 -8.35 7.54 8.73
CA PRO A 249 -8.58 6.17 9.18
C PRO A 249 -8.96 5.17 8.07
N TYR A 250 -9.51 5.62 6.93
CA TYR A 250 -9.82 4.76 5.78
C TYR A 250 -10.08 5.53 4.48
N ILE A 251 -9.99 4.84 3.36
CA ILE A 251 -10.40 5.27 2.02
C ILE A 251 -11.74 4.61 1.69
N ASP A 252 -12.72 5.39 1.23
CA ASP A 252 -13.99 4.84 0.73
C ASP A 252 -13.83 4.32 -0.71
N VAL A 253 -14.11 3.04 -0.91
CA VAL A 253 -13.98 2.38 -2.21
C VAL A 253 -15.35 2.22 -2.83
N SER A 254 -15.57 2.88 -3.96
CA SER A 254 -16.85 2.82 -4.65
C SER A 254 -17.12 1.44 -5.24
N ARG A 255 -18.26 0.82 -4.90
CA ARG A 255 -18.70 -0.42 -5.57
C ARG A 255 -18.83 -0.29 -7.09
N SER A 256 -19.13 0.91 -7.59
CA SER A 256 -19.24 1.16 -9.02
C SER A 256 -17.89 1.26 -9.74
N SER A 257 -16.77 1.45 -9.02
CA SER A 257 -15.44 1.44 -9.62
C SER A 257 -14.81 0.05 -9.67
N LEU A 258 -15.44 -0.97 -9.06
CA LEU A 258 -14.90 -2.32 -9.07
C LEU A 258 -14.88 -2.95 -10.49
N PRO A 259 -13.93 -3.86 -10.80
CA PRO A 259 -12.70 -4.05 -10.04
C PRO A 259 -11.82 -2.80 -10.13
N HIS A 260 -11.25 -2.42 -8.99
CA HIS A 260 -10.39 -1.25 -8.90
C HIS A 260 -9.03 -1.68 -8.33
N GLU A 261 -7.99 -0.91 -8.61
CA GLU A 261 -6.63 -1.18 -8.14
C GLU A 261 -6.12 0.03 -7.37
N TYR A 262 -5.44 -0.25 -6.26
CA TYR A 262 -4.74 0.75 -5.45
C TYR A 262 -3.30 0.30 -5.27
N ASN A 263 -2.35 1.23 -5.44
CA ASN A 263 -0.97 1.00 -5.05
C ASN A 263 -0.85 1.21 -3.53
N TYR A 264 -0.05 0.37 -2.89
CA TYR A 264 0.40 0.58 -1.52
C TYR A 264 1.92 0.64 -1.46
N TYR A 265 2.42 1.37 -0.47
CA TYR A 265 3.83 1.61 -0.25
C TYR A 265 4.08 1.52 1.25
N VAL A 266 5.05 0.72 1.66
CA VAL A 266 5.39 0.50 3.07
C VAL A 266 6.89 0.65 3.25
N SER A 267 7.29 1.54 4.15
CA SER A 267 8.67 1.76 4.57
C SER A 267 8.83 1.34 6.03
N ILE A 268 9.85 0.54 6.30
CA ILE A 268 10.27 0.16 7.66
C ILE A 268 11.55 0.92 7.98
N GLY A 269 11.46 1.83 8.94
CA GLY A 269 12.55 2.66 9.39
C GLY A 269 13.70 1.85 9.97
N SER A 270 14.92 2.29 9.68
CA SER A 270 16.15 1.65 10.13
C SER A 270 17.19 2.72 10.49
N GLY A 271 18.19 2.35 11.29
CA GLY A 271 19.22 3.30 11.73
C GLY A 271 18.61 4.47 12.51
N SER A 272 18.67 5.69 11.97
CA SER A 272 18.14 6.90 12.62
C SER A 272 16.63 7.03 12.59
N THR A 273 15.93 6.24 11.79
CA THR A 273 14.45 6.19 11.72
C THR A 273 13.90 4.89 12.30
N LEU A 274 14.71 4.13 13.04
CA LEU A 274 14.30 2.86 13.66
C LEU A 274 13.00 3.03 14.44
N GLY A 275 12.03 2.14 14.18
CA GLY A 275 10.70 2.14 14.81
C GLY A 275 9.64 2.94 14.09
N LYS A 276 10.03 3.77 13.12
CA LYS A 276 9.06 4.46 12.26
C LYS A 276 8.60 3.55 11.12
N TYR A 277 7.31 3.26 11.06
CA TYR A 277 6.68 2.58 9.92
C TYR A 277 5.80 3.59 9.16
N GLU A 278 6.00 3.69 7.86
CA GLU A 278 5.27 4.63 7.00
C GLU A 278 4.54 3.89 5.90
N ILE A 279 3.30 4.28 5.65
CA ILE A 279 2.40 3.63 4.71
C ILE A 279 1.74 4.70 3.86
N TRP A 280 1.73 4.50 2.55
CA TRP A 280 1.04 5.37 1.59
C TRP A 280 0.14 4.56 0.69
N LEU A 281 -0.94 5.19 0.22
CA LEU A 281 -1.91 4.60 -0.70
C LEU A 281 -2.17 5.54 -1.88
N GLN A 282 -2.27 4.99 -3.09
CA GLN A 282 -2.52 5.75 -4.31
C GLN A 282 -3.59 5.05 -5.15
N ASP A 283 -4.52 5.83 -5.72
CA ASP A 283 -5.47 5.36 -6.71
C ASP A 283 -4.78 5.18 -8.07
N THR A 284 -4.87 3.99 -8.69
CA THR A 284 -4.18 3.77 -9.98
C THR A 284 -4.92 4.36 -11.19
N THR A 285 -6.17 4.77 -11.02
CA THR A 285 -6.99 5.34 -12.11
C THR A 285 -6.90 6.85 -12.12
N THR A 286 -7.02 7.49 -10.96
CA THR A 286 -6.91 8.96 -10.85
C THR A 286 -5.48 9.43 -10.64
N GLU A 287 -4.56 8.52 -10.30
CA GLU A 287 -3.17 8.81 -9.90
C GLU A 287 -3.07 9.62 -8.59
N GLU A 288 -4.19 9.84 -7.89
CA GLU A 288 -4.28 10.60 -6.64
C GLU A 288 -3.68 9.82 -5.46
N TRP A 289 -2.92 10.51 -4.62
CA TRP A 289 -2.44 10.00 -3.34
C TRP A 289 -3.55 10.15 -2.31
N LEU A 290 -3.96 9.05 -1.69
CA LEU A 290 -5.20 9.00 -0.89
C LEU A 290 -4.96 8.97 0.62
N GLY A 291 -3.73 8.73 1.07
CA GLY A 291 -3.42 8.73 2.49
C GLY A 291 -1.95 8.54 2.80
N TYR A 292 -1.52 9.13 3.91
CA TYR A 292 -0.24 8.92 4.57
C TYR A 292 -0.51 8.50 6.01
N TYR A 293 -0.11 7.28 6.32
CA TYR A 293 -0.30 6.67 7.63
C TYR A 293 1.07 6.35 8.20
N TYR A 294 1.24 6.53 9.52
CA TYR A 294 2.49 6.21 10.17
C TYR A 294 2.26 5.69 11.59
N TYR A 295 3.24 4.92 12.05
CA TYR A 295 3.30 4.41 13.41
C TYR A 295 4.75 4.45 13.90
N ASP A 296 4.95 4.88 15.14
CA ASP A 296 6.26 4.94 15.80
C ASP A 296 6.29 3.94 16.97
N ASP A 297 7.06 2.86 16.82
CA ASP A 297 7.35 1.90 17.90
C ASP A 297 8.66 2.30 18.62
N ASP A 298 8.50 2.89 19.81
CA ASP A 298 9.60 3.35 20.65
C ASP A 298 10.16 2.27 21.60
N SER A 299 9.62 1.05 21.58
CA SER A 299 9.85 0.05 22.63
C SER A 299 10.77 -1.11 22.22
N ASP A 300 10.38 -1.89 21.21
CA ASP A 300 11.17 -3.01 20.68
C ASP A 300 11.05 -3.09 19.15
N PRO A 301 11.30 -2.01 18.40
CA PRO A 301 10.91 -1.92 17.00
C PRO A 301 11.46 -3.02 16.09
N SER A 302 10.55 -3.58 15.30
CA SER A 302 10.90 -4.34 14.11
C SER A 302 11.68 -3.46 13.12
N GLN A 303 12.57 -4.08 12.34
CA GLN A 303 13.60 -3.40 11.54
C GLN A 303 13.50 -3.66 10.04
N PHE A 304 12.81 -4.75 9.67
CA PHE A 304 12.63 -5.14 8.27
C PHE A 304 11.45 -6.09 8.11
N ILE A 305 10.97 -6.19 6.88
CA ILE A 305 9.92 -7.09 6.45
C ILE A 305 10.51 -8.49 6.29
N LYS A 306 9.85 -9.48 6.88
CA LYS A 306 10.28 -10.88 6.83
C LYS A 306 9.32 -11.78 6.07
N ARG A 307 8.02 -11.48 6.09
CA ARG A 307 7.00 -12.25 5.39
C ARG A 307 6.07 -11.29 4.64
N ASN A 308 5.66 -11.68 3.45
CA ASN A 308 4.55 -11.06 2.75
C ASN A 308 3.45 -12.11 2.55
N VAL A 309 2.22 -11.76 2.86
CA VAL A 309 1.07 -12.67 2.88
C VAL A 309 -0.09 -12.05 2.11
N GLY A 310 -0.69 -12.84 1.22
CA GLY A 310 -2.00 -12.52 0.68
C GLY A 310 -3.05 -13.32 1.42
N SER A 311 -4.09 -12.69 1.94
CA SER A 311 -5.15 -13.35 2.71
C SER A 311 -6.54 -12.96 2.24
N SER A 312 -7.49 -13.87 2.46
CA SER A 312 -8.92 -13.57 2.38
C SER A 312 -9.60 -14.14 3.62
N GLU A 313 -10.41 -13.33 4.28
CA GLU A 313 -11.18 -13.72 5.46
C GLU A 313 -12.68 -13.46 5.26
N LEU A 314 -13.53 -14.31 5.86
CA LEU A 314 -14.99 -14.16 5.88
C LEU A 314 -15.50 -14.28 7.31
N PHE A 315 -16.24 -13.27 7.74
CA PHE A 315 -16.79 -13.10 9.07
C PHE A 315 -18.31 -13.11 8.98
N LEU A 316 -18.96 -14.18 9.45
CA LEU A 316 -20.42 -14.27 9.49
C LEU A 316 -20.96 -13.65 10.79
N TRP A 317 -21.93 -12.74 10.69
CA TRP A 317 -22.53 -12.10 11.87
C TRP A 317 -23.68 -12.90 12.48
N ASP A 318 -24.13 -13.95 11.79
CA ASP A 318 -25.14 -14.89 12.27
C ASP A 318 -24.96 -16.26 11.58
N SER A 319 -25.90 -17.18 11.84
CA SER A 319 -25.90 -18.55 11.31
C SER A 319 -26.58 -18.69 9.94
N SER A 320 -26.81 -17.59 9.21
CA SER A 320 -27.42 -17.66 7.89
C SER A 320 -26.53 -18.37 6.87
N THR A 321 -27.13 -18.90 5.81
CA THR A 321 -26.47 -19.78 4.83
C THR A 321 -26.18 -19.02 3.54
N PHE A 322 -24.94 -19.10 3.06
CA PHE A 322 -24.43 -18.29 1.93
C PHE A 322 -23.72 -19.17 0.90
N SER A 323 -23.81 -18.79 -0.38
CA SER A 323 -22.76 -19.09 -1.37
C SER A 323 -21.87 -17.86 -1.53
N PHE A 324 -20.56 -18.01 -1.42
CA PHE A 324 -19.61 -16.89 -1.45
C PHE A 324 -18.39 -17.22 -2.32
N ASP A 325 -17.79 -16.23 -3.00
CA ASP A 325 -16.50 -16.34 -3.70
C ASP A 325 -15.80 -14.97 -3.64
N ALA A 326 -14.81 -14.82 -2.75
CA ALA A 326 -13.88 -13.69 -2.78
C ALA A 326 -12.44 -14.17 -2.86
N ARG A 327 -11.66 -13.42 -3.64
CA ARG A 327 -10.32 -13.78 -4.05
C ARG A 327 -9.39 -12.63 -3.80
N THR A 328 -8.27 -12.91 -3.15
CA THR A 328 -7.16 -11.98 -3.04
C THR A 328 -6.13 -12.35 -4.11
N SER A 329 -5.77 -11.37 -4.95
CA SER A 329 -4.78 -11.58 -6.01
C SER A 329 -3.44 -12.04 -5.43
N PRO A 330 -2.68 -12.89 -6.13
CA PRO A 330 -1.37 -13.34 -5.65
C PRO A 330 -0.37 -12.18 -5.58
N ILE A 331 0.67 -12.36 -4.75
CA ILE A 331 1.81 -11.44 -4.61
C ILE A 331 2.74 -11.67 -5.81
N MET A 332 2.52 -10.93 -6.90
CA MET A 332 3.27 -11.04 -8.15
C MET A 332 3.72 -9.68 -8.70
N ASP A 333 3.05 -8.59 -8.31
CA ASP A 333 3.22 -7.26 -8.88
C ASP A 333 4.03 -6.33 -7.97
N GLU A 334 4.42 -6.84 -6.80
CA GLU A 334 5.16 -6.10 -5.80
C GLU A 334 6.62 -5.85 -6.23
N TRP A 335 7.25 -4.89 -5.55
CA TRP A 335 8.67 -4.62 -5.58
C TRP A 335 9.20 -4.48 -4.17
N CYS A 336 10.40 -5.02 -3.93
CA CYS A 336 11.02 -5.05 -2.62
C CYS A 336 12.37 -4.35 -2.68
N ARG A 337 12.70 -3.55 -1.67
CA ARG A 337 14.00 -2.89 -1.56
C ARG A 337 14.77 -3.42 -0.36
N GLN A 338 16.02 -3.80 -0.59
CA GLN A 338 17.02 -4.13 0.43
C GLN A 338 18.17 -3.13 0.33
N GLY A 339 18.26 -2.19 1.27
CA GLY A 339 19.19 -1.07 1.16
C GLY A 339 18.94 -0.26 -0.12
N SER A 340 19.88 -0.23 -1.05
CA SER A 340 19.72 0.42 -2.37
C SER A 340 19.28 -0.53 -3.48
N THR A 341 19.13 -1.83 -3.21
CA THR A 341 18.87 -2.83 -4.25
C THR A 341 17.39 -3.15 -4.34
N TRP A 342 16.84 -3.03 -5.54
CA TRP A 342 15.48 -3.45 -5.86
C TRP A 342 15.43 -4.90 -6.34
N ASN A 343 14.44 -5.63 -5.86
CA ASN A 343 14.24 -7.03 -6.15
C ASN A 343 12.77 -7.28 -6.48
N ARG A 344 12.51 -8.31 -7.31
CA ARG A 344 11.15 -8.84 -7.42
C ARG A 344 10.85 -9.73 -6.21
N PRO A 345 9.58 -9.91 -5.84
CA PRO A 345 9.19 -10.71 -4.70
C PRO A 345 9.77 -12.12 -4.76
N ALA A 346 9.78 -12.75 -5.94
CA ALA A 346 10.33 -14.10 -6.12
C ALA A 346 11.86 -14.20 -5.94
N ASP A 347 12.59 -13.08 -6.00
CA ASP A 347 14.05 -13.06 -5.80
C ASP A 347 14.42 -13.02 -4.31
N VAL A 348 13.55 -12.43 -3.47
CA VAL A 348 13.82 -12.20 -2.04
C VAL A 348 12.95 -13.01 -1.11
N PHE A 349 11.73 -13.30 -1.54
CA PHE A 349 10.79 -14.14 -0.81
C PHE A 349 10.70 -15.50 -1.47
N SER A 350 11.03 -16.53 -0.70
CA SER A 350 10.76 -17.90 -1.05
C SER A 350 9.41 -18.32 -0.52
N TYR A 351 8.76 -19.18 -1.28
CA TYR A 351 7.45 -19.67 -0.94
C TYR A 351 7.54 -20.64 0.25
N TYR A 352 6.98 -20.22 1.38
CA TYR A 352 7.15 -20.91 2.66
C TYR A 352 6.13 -22.04 2.86
N ASP A 353 4.92 -21.86 2.34
CA ASP A 353 3.86 -22.87 2.43
C ASP A 353 3.03 -22.89 1.13
N ARG A 354 2.72 -24.10 0.65
CA ARG A 354 2.08 -24.34 -0.65
C ARG A 354 0.61 -23.94 -0.69
N GLN A 355 0.32 -22.66 -0.84
CA GLN A 355 -1.00 -22.18 -1.26
C GLN A 355 -0.91 -21.18 -2.44
N TYR A 356 -1.49 -21.48 -3.60
CA TYR A 356 -1.51 -20.57 -4.77
C TYR A 356 -2.91 -19.95 -4.85
N ASP A 357 -2.96 -18.62 -4.82
CA ASP A 357 -4.14 -17.76 -4.59
C ASP A 357 -4.84 -18.00 -3.24
N SER A 358 -5.04 -16.93 -2.45
CA SER A 358 -5.93 -16.97 -1.30
C SER A 358 -7.34 -16.66 -1.77
N TYR A 359 -8.26 -17.61 -1.63
CA TYR A 359 -9.67 -17.31 -1.72
C TYR A 359 -10.46 -18.09 -0.68
N VAL A 360 -11.61 -17.53 -0.35
CA VAL A 360 -12.63 -18.22 0.42
C VAL A 360 -13.81 -18.39 -0.51
N SER A 361 -14.23 -19.63 -0.79
CA SER A 361 -15.38 -19.88 -1.65
C SER A 361 -16.28 -20.99 -1.12
N THR A 362 -17.58 -20.76 -1.08
CA THR A 362 -18.59 -21.72 -0.63
C THR A 362 -19.56 -22.00 -1.78
N SER A 363 -19.86 -23.28 -2.05
CA SER A 363 -20.89 -23.65 -3.03
C SER A 363 -22.04 -24.39 -2.34
N TYR A 364 -23.25 -23.82 -2.43
CA TYR A 364 -24.48 -24.45 -1.94
C TYR A 364 -24.95 -25.61 -2.83
N SER A 365 -24.27 -25.89 -3.95
CA SER A 365 -24.71 -26.93 -4.89
C SER A 365 -24.59 -28.38 -4.36
N THR A 366 -24.04 -28.59 -3.16
CA THR A 366 -23.93 -29.93 -2.53
C THR A 366 -24.31 -29.93 -1.04
N GLY A 367 -25.49 -29.39 -0.69
CA GLY A 367 -26.36 -29.86 0.42
C GLY A 367 -25.76 -30.23 1.79
N SER A 368 -24.61 -29.69 2.20
CA SER A 368 -23.87 -30.15 3.39
C SER A 368 -23.63 -29.07 4.46
N GLY A 369 -23.87 -27.78 4.17
CA GLY A 369 -23.61 -26.71 5.14
C GLY A 369 -22.14 -26.52 5.48
N ILE A 370 -21.23 -26.96 4.60
CA ILE A 370 -19.77 -26.87 4.78
C ILE A 370 -19.26 -25.64 4.02
N ILE A 371 -18.58 -24.75 4.74
CA ILE A 371 -17.82 -23.65 4.16
C ILE A 371 -16.44 -24.18 3.82
N TYR A 372 -16.03 -24.00 2.57
CA TYR A 372 -14.73 -24.40 2.10
C TYR A 372 -13.86 -23.15 1.97
N THR A 373 -12.73 -23.14 2.64
CA THR A 373 -11.62 -22.27 2.25
C THR A 373 -10.85 -23.07 1.20
N HIS A 374 -10.63 -22.47 0.05
CA HIS A 374 -10.16 -23.19 -1.11
C HIS A 374 -8.98 -22.41 -1.69
N THR A 375 -8.04 -23.14 -2.26
CA THR A 375 -6.81 -22.61 -2.88
C THR A 375 -6.71 -23.30 -4.24
N TYR A 376 -6.66 -22.55 -5.35
CA TYR A 376 -6.81 -23.00 -6.74
C TYR A 376 -5.65 -22.41 -7.50
N CYS A 377 -4.90 -23.29 -8.13
CA CYS A 377 -3.82 -22.89 -9.01
C CYS A 377 -4.40 -22.64 -10.41
N SER A 378 -4.17 -21.47 -11.00
CA SER A 378 -4.08 -21.37 -12.46
C SER A 378 -2.61 -21.25 -12.85
N GLY A 379 -1.93 -22.40 -12.83
CA GLY A 379 -0.62 -22.51 -13.46
C GLY A 379 -0.81 -22.47 -14.98
N SER A 380 -0.26 -21.45 -15.64
CA SER A 380 0.12 -21.57 -17.04
C SER A 380 1.29 -22.55 -17.13
N GLY A 381 0.95 -23.84 -17.15
CA GLY A 381 1.88 -24.86 -17.62
C GLY A 381 2.09 -24.64 -19.12
N SER A 382 3.22 -24.02 -19.48
CA SER A 382 3.78 -24.21 -20.82
C SER A 382 4.43 -25.59 -20.88
N SER A 383 3.85 -26.45 -21.72
CA SER A 383 4.50 -27.65 -22.25
C SER A 383 5.52 -27.30 -23.33
#